data_AF-A0AAW0W317-F1
#
_entry.id   AF-A0AAW0W317-F1
#
_cell.length_a   1.000
_cell.length_b   1.000
_cell.length_c   1.000
_cell.angle_alpha   90.00
_cell.angle_beta   90.00
_cell.angle_gamma   90.00
#
_symmetry.space_group_name_H-M   'P 1'
#
loop_
_entity.id
_entity.type
_entity.pdbx_description
1 polymer ?
#
loop_
_entity_poly.entity_id
_entity_poly.type
_entity_poly.pdbx_seq_one_letter_code
_entity_poly.pdbx_strand_id
1 'polypeptide(L)'
;MPLSVLRECLACVVMVVSVSEPALAWLGIPEFLEFGDCANVTLKTDFDPVKIVATDYRSYSCVYSCIEYFGFRAEFSWVFGRTPTLPPTTIAICHHALTTMGVDPEKMNTILQGEASQDVEGGVQQLASHRKDDGAKSPNSSNSRHSSSVSFLLATFLLTIRPLYG
;
A
#
# COMPACT_ATOMS: atom_id res chain seq x y z
N MET A 1 33.09 -36.66 16.46
CA MET A 1 33.09 -35.21 16.21
C MET A 1 33.67 -34.53 17.44
N PRO A 2 34.77 -33.75 17.33
CA PRO A 2 35.48 -33.25 18.51
C PRO A 2 34.67 -32.14 19.21
N LEU A 3 34.69 -32.14 20.56
CA LEU A 3 33.98 -31.18 21.42
C LEU A 3 34.35 -29.70 21.16
N SER A 4 35.45 -29.42 20.46
CA SER A 4 35.85 -28.07 20.05
C SER A 4 34.87 -27.45 19.05
N VAL A 5 34.35 -28.24 18.11
CA VAL A 5 33.43 -27.79 17.07
C VAL A 5 32.06 -27.46 17.66
N LEU A 6 31.62 -28.19 18.70
CA LEU A 6 30.36 -27.91 19.39
C LEU A 6 30.43 -26.59 20.17
N ARG A 7 31.60 -26.24 20.71
CA ARG A 7 31.83 -24.98 21.44
C ARG A 7 31.89 -23.77 20.51
N GLU A 8 32.46 -23.94 19.32
CA GLU A 8 32.43 -22.94 18.24
C GLU A 8 30.99 -22.76 17.70
N CYS A 9 30.25 -23.85 17.50
CA CYS A 9 28.84 -23.79 17.13
C CYS A 9 27.97 -23.12 18.20
N LEU A 10 28.19 -23.43 19.48
CA LEU A 10 27.43 -22.81 20.58
C LEU A 10 27.75 -21.31 20.69
N ALA A 11 29.01 -20.90 20.48
CA ALA A 11 29.40 -19.50 20.43
C ALA A 11 28.78 -18.77 19.22
N CYS A 12 28.72 -19.39 18.04
CA CYS A 12 27.99 -18.85 16.89
C CYS A 12 26.50 -18.70 17.17
N VAL A 13 25.86 -19.70 17.79
CA VAL A 13 24.44 -19.62 18.17
C VAL A 13 24.22 -18.53 19.21
N VAL A 14 25.10 -18.39 20.21
CA VAL A 14 25.00 -17.33 21.22
C VAL A 14 25.22 -15.95 20.58
N MET A 15 26.17 -15.76 19.66
CA MET A 15 26.37 -14.48 18.96
C MET A 15 25.18 -14.10 18.07
N VAL A 16 24.50 -15.09 17.47
CA VAL A 16 23.26 -14.87 16.69
C VAL A 16 22.07 -14.56 17.60
N VAL A 17 21.99 -15.18 18.78
CA VAL A 17 20.90 -14.98 19.75
C VAL A 17 21.11 -13.76 20.66
N SER A 18 22.36 -13.32 20.86
CA SER A 18 22.71 -12.15 21.69
C SER A 18 22.66 -10.82 20.95
N VAL A 19 22.15 -10.79 19.72
CA VAL A 19 21.62 -9.55 19.13
C VAL A 19 20.32 -9.26 19.89
N SER A 20 20.44 -8.88 21.16
CA SER A 20 19.35 -8.22 21.85
C SER A 20 19.01 -6.93 21.10
N GLU A 21 17.80 -6.44 21.32
CA GLU A 21 17.14 -5.43 20.51
C GLU A 21 17.86 -4.09 20.18
N PRO A 22 18.99 -3.59 20.75
CA PRO A 22 19.44 -2.25 20.33
C PRO A 22 20.29 -2.22 19.05
N ALA A 23 20.60 -3.35 18.41
CA ALA A 23 21.46 -3.36 17.22
C ALA A 23 20.80 -2.80 15.94
N LEU A 24 19.46 -2.81 15.85
CA LEU A 24 18.74 -2.41 14.63
C LEU A 24 18.70 -0.89 14.45
N ALA A 25 18.71 -0.13 15.55
CA ALA A 25 18.77 1.33 15.51
C ALA A 25 20.10 1.84 14.89
N TRP A 26 21.22 1.14 15.11
CA TRP A 26 22.52 1.48 14.50
C TRP A 26 22.57 1.22 13.00
N LEU A 27 21.80 0.24 12.52
CA LEU A 27 21.67 -0.07 11.09
C LEU A 27 20.71 0.89 10.38
N GLY A 28 20.12 1.86 11.10
CA GLY A 28 19.19 2.84 10.54
C GLY A 28 17.86 2.22 10.11
N ILE A 29 17.50 1.04 10.64
CA ILE A 29 16.21 0.42 10.36
C ILE A 29 15.14 1.20 11.12
N PRO A 30 14.09 1.70 10.44
CA PRO A 30 13.06 2.48 11.10
C PRO A 30 12.21 1.60 12.03
N GLU A 31 11.75 2.18 13.14
CA GLU A 31 11.03 1.47 14.22
C GLU A 31 9.75 0.74 13.76
N PHE A 32 9.08 1.24 12.72
CA PHE A 32 7.86 0.61 12.18
C PHE A 32 8.13 -0.74 11.50
N LEU A 33 9.40 -1.09 11.28
CA LEU A 33 9.84 -2.24 10.52
C LEU A 33 10.35 -3.30 11.50
N GLU A 34 9.47 -4.24 11.85
CA GLU A 34 9.74 -5.30 12.82
C GLU A 34 10.17 -6.59 12.12
N PHE A 35 10.94 -7.44 12.79
CA PHE A 35 11.17 -8.80 12.32
C PHE A 35 9.95 -9.69 12.59
N GLY A 36 9.65 -10.56 11.62
CA GLY A 36 8.60 -11.56 11.74
C GLY A 36 7.50 -11.40 10.69
N ASP A 37 6.46 -12.21 10.86
CA ASP A 37 5.38 -12.35 9.89
C ASP A 37 4.15 -11.53 10.32
N CYS A 38 3.32 -11.16 9.35
CA CYS A 38 2.03 -10.52 9.62
C CYS A 38 1.12 -11.41 10.49
N ALA A 39 0.20 -10.78 11.23
CA ALA A 39 -0.84 -11.53 11.94
C ALA A 39 -1.61 -12.44 10.97
N ASN A 40 -1.97 -13.65 11.40
CA ASN A 40 -2.76 -14.60 10.61
C ASN A 40 -4.22 -14.15 10.52
N VAL A 41 -4.43 -13.13 9.69
CA VAL A 41 -5.73 -12.76 9.16
C VAL A 41 -5.90 -13.51 7.84
N THR A 42 -7.14 -13.83 7.48
CA THR A 42 -7.53 -14.14 6.08
C THR A 42 -7.32 -12.88 5.23
N LEU A 43 -6.06 -12.52 5.06
CA LEU A 43 -5.53 -11.51 4.17
C LEU A 43 -4.86 -12.32 3.08
N LYS A 44 -5.23 -12.05 1.84
CA LYS A 44 -4.41 -12.52 0.75
C LYS A 44 -3.22 -11.58 0.69
N THR A 45 -2.09 -12.03 1.25
CA THR A 45 -0.83 -11.29 1.41
C THR A 45 -0.29 -10.67 0.11
N ASP A 46 -0.81 -11.09 -1.04
CA ASP A 46 -0.39 -10.61 -2.36
C ASP A 46 -1.37 -9.62 -3.02
N PHE A 47 -2.59 -9.45 -2.50
CA PHE A 47 -3.65 -8.69 -3.20
C PHE A 47 -4.37 -7.65 -2.35
N ASP A 48 -4.48 -7.83 -1.03
CA ASP A 48 -5.19 -6.88 -0.17
C ASP A 48 -4.24 -6.27 0.85
N PRO A 49 -3.71 -5.05 0.60
CA PRO A 49 -2.88 -4.37 1.58
C PRO A 49 -3.69 -3.99 2.82
N VAL A 50 -5.03 -3.99 2.78
CA VAL A 50 -5.89 -3.43 3.83
C VAL A 50 -7.10 -4.34 4.08
N LYS A 51 -7.40 -4.62 5.35
CA LYS A 51 -8.57 -5.39 5.80
C LYS A 51 -9.33 -4.69 6.92
N ILE A 52 -10.66 -4.79 6.84
CA ILE A 52 -11.56 -4.35 7.91
C ILE A 52 -11.68 -5.49 8.92
N VAL A 53 -11.29 -5.22 10.17
CA VAL A 53 -11.25 -6.24 11.25
C VAL A 53 -12.47 -6.15 12.16
N ALA A 54 -13.05 -4.96 12.30
CA ALA A 54 -14.35 -4.76 12.93
C ALA A 54 -14.99 -3.48 12.36
N THR A 55 -16.30 -3.49 12.16
CA THR A 55 -17.04 -2.33 11.66
C THR A 55 -18.53 -2.51 11.95
N ASP A 56 -19.23 -1.41 12.20
CA ASP A 56 -20.70 -1.38 12.18
C ASP A 56 -21.26 -0.72 10.92
N TYR A 57 -20.38 -0.32 9.99
CA TYR A 57 -20.63 0.44 8.76
C TYR A 57 -21.26 1.83 8.94
N ARG A 58 -21.77 2.13 10.14
CA ARG A 58 -22.59 3.31 10.46
C ARG A 58 -21.86 4.35 11.28
N SER A 59 -20.98 3.94 12.19
CA SER A 59 -20.30 4.85 13.11
C SER A 59 -18.79 4.65 13.15
N TYR A 60 -18.29 3.42 12.98
CA TYR A 60 -16.86 3.13 13.05
C TYR A 60 -16.41 2.03 12.09
N SER A 61 -15.11 2.04 11.81
CA SER A 61 -14.42 0.91 11.18
C SER A 61 -12.99 0.82 11.69
N CYS A 62 -12.59 -0.36 12.12
CA CYS A 62 -11.23 -0.71 12.50
C CYS A 62 -10.57 -1.40 11.31
N VAL A 63 -9.41 -0.91 10.91
CA VAL A 63 -8.70 -1.33 9.72
C VAL A 63 -7.30 -1.79 10.10
N TYR A 64 -6.86 -2.88 9.48
CA TYR A 64 -5.52 -3.44 9.64
C TYR A 64 -4.88 -3.61 8.27
N SER A 65 -3.62 -3.28 8.17
CA SER A 65 -2.78 -3.42 6.99
C SER A 65 -1.44 -3.97 7.43
N CYS A 66 -0.93 -4.95 6.69
CA CYS A 66 0.40 -5.46 6.94
C CYS A 66 1.09 -5.73 5.61
N ILE A 67 2.35 -5.34 5.55
CA ILE A 67 3.22 -5.59 4.41
C ILE A 67 4.39 -6.43 4.92
N GLU A 68 4.57 -7.60 4.33
CA GLU A 68 5.69 -8.49 4.63
C GLU A 68 6.71 -8.42 3.49
N TYR A 69 7.98 -8.28 3.85
CA TYR A 69 9.07 -8.25 2.87
C TYR A 69 10.35 -8.83 3.49
N PHE A 70 10.83 -9.96 2.93
CA PHE A 70 12.07 -10.63 3.35
C PHE A 70 12.19 -10.89 4.87
N GLY A 71 11.13 -11.36 5.53
CA GLY A 71 11.12 -11.67 6.96
C GLY A 71 11.01 -10.45 7.89
N PHE A 72 10.75 -9.29 7.31
CA PHE A 72 10.30 -8.11 8.02
C PHE A 72 8.82 -7.86 7.74
N ARG A 73 8.16 -7.23 8.71
CA ARG A 73 6.79 -6.73 8.59
C ARG A 73 6.72 -5.26 8.92
N ALA A 74 5.84 -4.57 8.21
CA ALA A 74 5.36 -3.25 8.58
C ALA A 74 3.84 -3.36 8.83
N GLU A 75 3.46 -3.21 10.10
CA GLU A 75 2.07 -3.30 10.54
C GLU A 75 1.48 -1.91 10.73
N PHE A 76 0.27 -1.71 10.20
CA PHE A 76 -0.48 -0.47 10.35
C PHE A 76 -1.91 -0.79 10.78
N SER A 77 -2.41 -0.05 11.75
CA SER A 77 -3.79 -0.15 12.20
C SER A 77 -4.41 1.22 12.36
N TRP A 78 -5.70 1.32 12.06
CA TRP A 78 -6.45 2.57 12.15
C TRP A 78 -7.84 2.33 12.72
N VAL A 79 -8.29 3.26 13.56
CA VAL A 79 -9.69 3.35 14.01
C VAL A 79 -10.31 4.58 13.37
N PHE A 80 -11.22 4.36 12.43
CA PHE A 80 -11.95 5.43 11.78
C PHE A 80 -13.33 5.61 12.41
N GLY A 81 -13.73 6.86 12.59
CA GLY A 81 -15.09 7.26 12.95
C GLY A 81 -15.78 8.05 11.86
N ARG A 82 -17.11 8.06 11.87
CA ARG A 82 -17.91 9.02 11.09
C ARG A 82 -17.94 10.41 11.71
N THR A 83 -17.57 10.53 12.98
CA THR A 83 -17.49 11.76 13.75
C THR A 83 -16.05 12.01 14.22
N PRO A 84 -15.65 13.28 14.47
CA PRO A 84 -14.31 13.64 14.94
C PRO A 84 -13.85 12.95 16.22
N THR A 85 -14.81 12.55 17.05
CA THR A 85 -14.58 11.83 18.30
C THR A 85 -15.40 10.55 18.29
N LEU A 86 -14.82 9.47 18.79
CA LEU A 86 -15.51 8.20 19.02
C LEU A 86 -15.69 7.95 20.51
N PRO A 87 -16.77 7.25 20.91
CA PRO A 87 -16.91 6.75 22.27
C PRO A 87 -15.74 5.81 22.64
N PRO A 88 -15.24 5.85 23.90
CA PRO A 88 -14.20 4.94 24.38
C PRO A 88 -14.58 3.46 24.24
N THR A 89 -15.87 3.15 24.36
CA THR A 89 -16.42 1.80 24.17
C THR A 89 -16.18 1.28 22.76
N THR A 90 -16.33 2.14 21.74
CA THR A 90 -16.10 1.77 20.34
C THR A 90 -14.62 1.57 20.05
N ILE A 91 -13.75 2.41 20.63
CA ILE A 91 -12.29 2.25 20.55
C ILE A 91 -11.87 0.92 21.18
N ALA A 92 -12.45 0.56 22.33
CA ALA A 92 -12.17 -0.71 22.99
C ALA A 92 -12.54 -1.94 22.14
N ILE A 93 -13.62 -1.87 21.36
CA ILE A 93 -13.98 -2.93 20.40
C ILE A 93 -12.87 -3.11 19.36
N CYS A 94 -12.37 -2.01 18.79
CA CYS A 94 -11.25 -2.07 17.85
C CYS A 94 -9.98 -2.63 18.49
N HIS A 95 -9.62 -2.14 19.68
CA HIS A 95 -8.43 -2.61 20.39
C HIS A 95 -8.52 -4.11 20.69
N HIS A 96 -9.68 -4.59 21.15
CA HIS A 96 -9.91 -6.01 21.38
C HIS A 96 -9.76 -6.84 20.10
N ALA A 97 -10.31 -6.37 18.97
CA ALA A 97 -10.17 -7.05 17.69
C ALA A 97 -8.70 -7.13 17.25
N LEU A 98 -7.93 -6.06 17.45
CA LEU A 98 -6.50 -5.98 17.12
C LEU A 98 -5.65 -6.88 18.01
N THR A 99 -5.84 -6.84 19.33
CA THR A 99 -5.08 -7.67 20.28
C THR A 99 -5.33 -9.15 20.11
N THR A 100 -6.56 -9.54 19.73
CA THR A 100 -6.90 -10.94 19.41
C THR A 100 -6.03 -11.49 18.27
N MET A 101 -5.54 -10.63 17.38
CA MET A 101 -4.68 -11.00 16.27
C MET A 101 -3.18 -10.82 16.58
N GLY A 102 -2.82 -10.41 17.80
CA GLY A 102 -1.44 -10.13 18.19
C GLY A 102 -0.94 -8.74 17.79
N VAL A 103 -1.83 -7.85 17.36
CA VAL A 103 -1.49 -6.44 17.07
C VAL A 103 -1.60 -5.63 18.36
N ASP A 104 -0.56 -4.86 18.66
CA ASP A 104 -0.50 -4.03 19.86
C ASP A 104 -1.13 -2.64 19.61
N PRO A 105 -2.29 -2.31 20.21
CA PRO A 105 -2.93 -1.02 20.05
C PRO A 105 -2.20 0.11 20.80
N GLU A 106 -1.25 -0.17 21.70
CA GLU A 106 -0.50 0.88 22.41
C GLU A 106 0.42 1.68 21.48
N LYS A 107 0.80 1.10 20.33
CA LYS A 107 1.58 1.76 19.28
C LYS A 107 0.75 2.75 18.44
N MET A 108 -0.56 2.81 18.66
CA MET A 108 -1.46 3.68 17.90
C MET A 108 -1.44 5.10 18.46
N ASN A 109 -1.31 6.09 17.58
CA ASN A 109 -1.39 7.50 17.94
C ASN A 109 -2.79 8.06 17.66
N THR A 110 -3.32 8.85 18.59
CA THR A 110 -4.59 9.56 18.39
C THR A 110 -4.37 10.82 17.55
N ILE A 111 -5.15 10.99 16.49
CA ILE A 111 -5.11 12.17 15.62
C ILE A 111 -6.37 13.01 15.84
N LEU A 112 -6.22 14.32 16.06
CA LEU A 112 -7.35 15.25 16.14
C LEU A 112 -7.91 15.53 14.74
N GLN A 113 -9.15 15.12 14.48
CA GLN A 113 -9.80 15.34 13.19
C GLN A 113 -10.25 16.81 13.06
N GLY A 114 -9.64 17.56 12.14
CA GLY A 114 -10.06 18.92 11.78
C GLY A 114 -9.10 20.04 12.16
N GLU A 115 -8.03 19.75 12.92
CA GLU A 115 -6.84 20.59 12.85
C GLU A 115 -6.12 20.17 11.57
N ALA A 116 -6.07 21.08 10.60
CA ALA A 116 -5.54 20.78 9.27
C ALA A 116 -4.17 20.13 9.40
N SER A 117 -4.03 18.90 8.87
CA SER A 117 -2.77 18.51 8.27
C SER A 117 -2.45 19.64 7.29
N GLN A 118 -1.42 20.41 7.60
CA GLN A 118 -0.96 21.47 6.70
C GLN A 118 -0.81 20.82 5.31
N ASP A 119 -1.54 21.38 4.32
CA ASP A 119 -1.51 21.03 2.90
C ASP A 119 -2.44 19.92 2.32
N VAL A 120 -3.68 19.72 2.82
CA VAL A 120 -4.63 18.78 2.16
C VAL A 120 -5.67 19.44 1.24
N GLU A 121 -5.97 20.73 1.42
CA GLU A 121 -7.01 21.40 0.61
C GLU A 121 -6.67 21.38 -0.90
N GLY A 122 -5.41 21.65 -1.26
CA GLY A 122 -4.98 21.69 -2.67
C GLY A 122 -4.95 20.32 -3.38
N GLY A 123 -4.59 19.25 -2.67
CA GLY A 123 -4.46 17.91 -3.27
C GLY A 123 -5.81 17.23 -3.56
N VAL A 124 -6.81 17.45 -2.70
CA VAL A 124 -8.13 16.82 -2.83
C VAL A 124 -8.91 17.37 -4.03
N GLN A 125 -8.84 18.68 -4.29
CA GLN A 125 -9.50 19.26 -5.47
C GLN A 125 -8.84 18.82 -6.79
N GLN A 126 -7.52 18.63 -6.82
CA GLN A 126 -6.79 18.24 -8.04
C GLN A 126 -7.04 16.77 -8.44
N LEU A 127 -7.28 15.89 -7.47
CA LEU A 127 -7.72 14.51 -7.72
C LEU A 127 -9.21 14.44 -8.11
N ALA A 128 -10.05 15.34 -7.58
CA ALA A 128 -11.48 15.39 -7.89
C ALA A 128 -11.77 15.93 -9.29
N SER A 129 -10.91 16.80 -9.84
CA SER A 129 -11.06 17.32 -11.20
C SER A 129 -10.67 16.30 -12.29
N HIS A 130 -9.76 15.37 -11.99
CA HIS A 130 -9.28 14.39 -12.97
C HIS A 130 -10.26 13.24 -13.26
N ARG A 131 -11.28 13.05 -12.42
CA ARG A 131 -12.29 11.98 -12.56
C ARG A 131 -13.60 12.45 -13.23
N LYS A 132 -13.67 13.68 -13.75
CA LYS A 132 -14.91 14.22 -14.33
C LYS A 132 -15.11 13.98 -15.83
N ASP A 133 -14.17 13.35 -16.54
CA ASP A 133 -14.22 13.32 -18.02
C ASP A 133 -14.71 12.01 -18.68
N ASP A 134 -15.10 10.98 -17.93
CA ASP A 134 -15.61 9.72 -18.56
C ASP A 134 -17.15 9.61 -18.53
N GLY A 135 -17.84 10.75 -18.48
CA GLY A 135 -19.30 10.84 -18.45
C GLY A 135 -19.88 11.50 -19.70
N ALA A 136 -20.01 10.71 -20.77
CA ALA A 136 -20.92 10.91 -21.91
C ALA A 136 -20.70 12.14 -22.82
N LYS A 137 -20.11 11.91 -24.01
CA LYS A 137 -20.73 12.25 -25.30
C LYS A 137 -19.96 11.59 -26.47
N SER A 138 -20.62 10.70 -27.21
CA SER A 138 -20.18 10.34 -28.56
C SER A 138 -20.30 11.56 -29.48
N PRO A 139 -19.22 12.10 -30.07
CA PRO A 139 -19.34 13.14 -31.06
C PRO A 139 -19.44 12.50 -32.45
N ASN A 140 -20.64 12.53 -33.01
CA ASN A 140 -20.81 12.55 -34.46
C ASN A 140 -20.11 13.82 -34.98
N SER A 141 -19.04 13.66 -35.77
CA SER A 141 -18.33 14.76 -36.42
C SER A 141 -18.19 14.47 -37.91
N SER A 142 -19.23 14.85 -38.65
CA SER A 142 -19.05 15.40 -39.98
C SER A 142 -18.43 16.79 -39.85
N ASN A 143 -17.14 16.95 -40.17
CA ASN A 143 -16.74 17.78 -41.31
C ASN A 143 -15.23 17.75 -41.54
N SER A 144 -14.89 17.67 -42.82
CA SER A 144 -13.55 17.62 -43.39
C SER A 144 -12.68 18.84 -43.04
N ARG A 145 -11.39 18.61 -42.80
CA ARG A 145 -10.34 19.47 -43.34
C ARG A 145 -9.08 18.66 -43.61
N HIS A 146 -8.67 18.75 -44.87
CA HIS A 146 -7.54 18.11 -45.51
C HIS A 146 -6.21 18.32 -44.75
N SER A 147 -5.48 17.25 -44.46
CA SER A 147 -4.03 17.28 -44.28
C SER A 147 -3.40 16.40 -45.36
N SER A 148 -3.17 17.04 -46.51
CA SER A 148 -2.79 16.46 -47.79
C SER A 148 -1.36 15.90 -47.86
N SER A 149 -0.76 15.52 -46.73
CA SER A 149 0.67 15.16 -46.69
C SER A 149 0.93 13.65 -46.58
N VAL A 150 -0.04 12.87 -46.06
CA VAL A 150 0.19 11.44 -45.78
C VAL A 150 -0.15 10.54 -46.99
N SER A 151 -1.05 10.99 -47.88
CA SER A 151 -1.49 10.21 -49.05
C SER A 151 -0.46 10.18 -50.20
N PHE A 152 0.45 11.15 -50.28
CA PHE A 152 1.48 11.18 -51.33
C PHE A 152 2.59 10.13 -51.10
N LEU A 153 2.89 9.81 -49.84
CA LEU A 153 3.97 8.85 -49.52
C LEU A 153 3.55 7.40 -49.78
N LEU A 154 2.28 7.04 -49.52
CA LEU A 154 1.78 5.67 -49.80
C LEU A 154 1.57 5.38 -51.29
N ALA A 155 1.14 6.37 -52.07
CA ALA A 155 0.92 6.20 -53.52
C ALA A 155 2.25 6.06 -54.30
N THR A 156 3.31 6.73 -53.85
CA THR A 156 4.64 6.63 -54.48
C THR A 156 5.33 5.30 -54.17
N PHE A 157 5.05 4.69 -53.02
CA PHE A 157 5.61 3.39 -52.63
C PHE A 157 4.93 2.22 -53.37
N LEU A 158 3.64 2.31 -53.70
CA LEU A 158 2.91 1.26 -54.40
C LEU A 158 3.04 1.30 -55.94
N LEU A 159 3.39 2.46 -56.52
CA LEU A 159 3.67 2.59 -57.96
C LEU A 159 5.12 2.23 -58.34
N THR A 160 6.02 2.05 -57.36
CA THR A 160 7.42 1.63 -57.60
C THR A 160 7.67 0.13 -57.35
N ILE A 161 6.70 -0.62 -56.79
CA ILE A 161 6.81 -2.07 -56.50
C ILE A 161 6.02 -2.95 -57.50
N ARG A 162 5.61 -2.39 -58.64
CA ARG A 162 5.29 -3.16 -59.87
C ARG A 162 5.88 -2.39 -61.04
N PRO A 163 7.10 -2.71 -61.47
CA PRO A 163 7.36 -4.00 -62.10
C PRO A 163 8.71 -4.59 -61.67
N LEU A 164 8.85 -5.92 -61.70
CA LEU A 164 10.04 -6.67 -62.10
C LEU A 164 9.95 -8.10 -61.54
N TYR A 165 9.77 -9.05 -62.47
CA TYR A 165 9.84 -10.51 -62.33
C TYR A 165 8.68 -11.18 -61.56
N GLY A 166 7.89 -12.07 -62.14
CA GLY A 166 7.92 -12.73 -63.45
C GLY A 166 6.87 -13.84 -63.41
#